data_AF-A0A1I7D0I8-F1
#
_entry.id   AF-A0A1I7D0I8-F1
#
_cell.length_a   1.000
_cell.length_b   1.000
_cell.length_c   1.000
_cell.angle_alpha   90.00
_cell.angle_beta   90.00
_cell.angle_gamma   90.00
#
_symmetry.space_group_name_H-M   'P 1'
#
loop_
_entity.id
_entity.type
_entity.pdbx_description
1 polymer ?
#
loop_
_entity_poly.entity_id
_entity_poly.type
_entity_poly.pdbx_seq_one_letter_code
_entity_poly.pdbx_strand_id
1 'polypeptide(L)'
;MGIENYRIETMKIRLLATTFMACVVLLFSATSLSGCTSGPAPDLGKRDAVVSSVMQALNAQDKDQLVKLAQPGPQTADSNAQLMISEWGGVNDSGYTPVYSSELSPDVTAVRVNTTDPSGNPAEVKFSLRWNDNSWLLNLGPDFRG
;
A
#
# COMPACT_ATOMS: atom_id res chain seq x y z
N MET A 1 21.15 -67.27 36.85
CA MET A 1 20.73 -67.30 35.43
C MET A 1 19.75 -66.15 35.23
N GLY A 2 20.22 -64.94 34.91
CA GLY A 2 19.34 -63.77 35.02
C GLY A 2 19.93 -62.39 34.75
N ILE A 3 20.96 -62.26 33.90
CA ILE A 3 21.51 -60.93 33.55
C ILE A 3 21.60 -60.71 32.02
N GLU A 4 21.46 -61.75 31.19
CA GLU A 4 21.67 -61.63 29.75
C GLU A 4 20.44 -61.22 28.93
N ASN A 5 19.22 -61.44 29.43
CA ASN A 5 18.00 -61.11 28.68
C ASN A 5 17.56 -59.63 28.78
N TYR A 6 18.07 -58.86 29.76
CA TYR A 6 17.59 -57.49 29.97
C TYR A 6 18.24 -56.47 29.02
N ARG A 7 19.40 -56.77 28.42
CA ARG A 7 20.13 -55.83 27.56
C ARG A 7 19.58 -55.71 26.13
N ILE A 8 18.93 -56.75 25.62
CA ILE A 8 18.49 -56.80 24.22
C ILE A 8 17.15 -56.08 24.03
N GLU A 9 16.26 -56.09 25.03
CA GLU A 9 14.97 -55.41 24.94
C GLU A 9 15.09 -53.89 25.04
N THR A 10 15.99 -53.37 25.89
CA THR A 10 16.11 -51.91 26.09
C THR A 10 16.72 -51.18 24.89
N MET A 11 17.49 -51.87 24.06
CA MET A 11 18.17 -51.27 22.91
C MET A 11 17.23 -51.12 21.68
N LYS A 12 16.22 -52.00 21.55
CA LYS A 12 15.23 -51.91 20.46
C LYS A 12 14.20 -50.80 20.68
N ILE A 13 13.86 -50.50 21.95
CA ILE A 13 12.88 -49.46 22.31
C ILE A 13 13.43 -48.05 22.01
N ARG A 14 14.74 -47.83 22.20
CA ARG A 14 15.38 -46.53 21.91
C ARG A 14 15.52 -46.24 20.41
N LEU A 15 15.55 -47.28 19.57
CA LEU A 15 15.70 -47.13 18.12
C LEU A 15 14.36 -46.86 17.40
N LEU A 16 13.23 -47.29 17.98
CA LEU A 16 11.89 -47.04 17.45
C LEU A 16 11.31 -45.67 17.82
N ALA A 17 11.76 -45.09 18.94
CA ALA A 17 11.30 -43.76 19.37
C ALA A 17 11.91 -42.60 18.57
N THR A 18 13.05 -42.82 17.91
CA THR A 18 13.75 -41.78 17.14
C THR A 18 13.28 -41.66 15.69
N THR A 19 12.63 -42.70 15.14
CA THR A 19 12.18 -42.69 13.74
C THR A 19 10.77 -42.10 13.57
N PHE A 20 9.92 -42.15 14.60
CA PHE A 20 8.56 -41.61 14.52
C PHE A 20 8.50 -40.08 14.68
N MET A 21 9.49 -39.48 15.36
CA MET A 21 9.53 -38.04 15.61
C MET A 21 10.08 -37.23 14.41
N ALA A 22 10.79 -37.89 13.48
CA ALA A 22 11.32 -37.24 12.28
C ALA A 22 10.25 -37.07 11.18
N CYS A 23 9.28 -37.98 11.07
CA CYS A 23 8.22 -37.88 10.06
C CYS A 23 7.16 -36.83 10.40
N VAL A 24 6.89 -36.56 11.67
CA VAL A 24 5.91 -35.52 12.08
C VAL A 24 6.46 -34.11 11.89
N VAL A 25 7.78 -33.92 12.05
CA VAL A 25 8.43 -32.60 11.89
C VAL A 25 8.57 -32.21 10.40
N LEU A 26 8.76 -33.17 9.49
CA LEU A 26 8.86 -32.90 8.05
C LEU A 26 7.50 -32.69 7.34
N LEU A 27 6.39 -33.13 7.94
CA LEU A 27 5.05 -32.93 7.38
C LEU A 27 4.44 -31.55 7.74
N PHE A 28 5.01 -30.83 8.70
CA PHE A 28 4.51 -29.52 9.14
C PHE A 28 5.21 -28.32 8.49
N SER A 29 6.24 -28.54 7.66
CA SER A 29 6.98 -27.46 7.00
C SER A 29 6.34 -27.00 5.67
N ALA A 30 5.27 -27.65 5.19
CA ALA A 30 4.67 -27.38 3.89
C ALA A 30 3.47 -26.41 3.93
N THR A 31 2.97 -26.03 5.11
CA THR A 31 1.76 -25.18 5.24
C THR A 31 2.06 -23.70 5.45
N SER A 32 3.32 -23.27 5.30
CA SER A 32 3.72 -21.86 5.45
C SER A 32 3.97 -21.15 4.10
N LEU A 33 3.45 -21.65 2.99
CA LEU A 33 3.13 -20.75 1.87
C LEU A 33 1.74 -20.16 2.16
N SER A 34 1.68 -19.28 3.16
CA SER A 34 0.69 -18.21 3.14
C SER A 34 1.00 -17.45 1.87
N GLY A 35 0.31 -17.78 0.79
CA GLY A 35 0.44 -17.07 -0.47
C GLY A 35 0.32 -15.60 -0.13
N CYS A 36 1.35 -14.83 -0.46
CA CYS A 36 1.19 -13.41 -0.71
C CYS A 36 0.19 -13.34 -1.87
N THR A 37 -1.10 -13.44 -1.56
CA THR A 37 -2.13 -13.06 -2.51
C THR A 37 -1.93 -11.57 -2.67
N SER A 38 -1.27 -11.18 -3.75
CA SER A 38 -1.30 -9.81 -4.23
C SER A 38 -2.76 -9.36 -4.14
N GLY A 39 -3.01 -8.21 -3.54
CA GLY A 39 -4.36 -7.64 -3.49
C GLY A 39 -4.95 -7.57 -4.91
N PRO A 40 -6.28 -7.38 -5.05
CA PRO A 40 -6.89 -7.23 -6.36
C PRO A 40 -6.17 -6.15 -7.16
N ALA A 41 -6.08 -6.37 -8.48
CA ALA A 41 -5.48 -5.42 -9.38
C ALA A 41 -6.13 -4.03 -9.25
N PRO A 42 -5.39 -2.94 -9.50
CA PRO A 42 -5.90 -1.59 -9.37
C PRO A 42 -7.17 -1.34 -10.19
N ASP A 43 -8.21 -0.84 -9.52
CA ASP A 43 -9.46 -0.46 -10.17
C ASP A 43 -9.32 0.95 -10.74
N LEU A 44 -8.98 1.05 -12.03
CA LEU A 44 -8.70 2.33 -12.69
C LEU A 44 -9.92 3.26 -12.72
N GLY A 45 -11.14 2.73 -12.65
CA GLY A 45 -12.38 3.52 -12.69
C GLY A 45 -12.66 4.29 -11.40
N LYS A 46 -11.94 3.99 -10.31
CA LYS A 46 -12.09 4.68 -9.01
C LYS A 46 -11.13 5.85 -8.82
N ARG A 47 -10.17 6.06 -9.74
CA ARG A 47 -9.15 7.12 -9.62
C ARG A 47 -9.75 8.51 -9.68
N ASP A 48 -10.70 8.74 -10.60
CA ASP A 48 -11.32 10.05 -10.83
C ASP A 48 -12.01 10.60 -9.57
N ALA A 49 -12.61 9.72 -8.75
CA ALA A 49 -13.25 10.10 -7.50
C ALA A 49 -12.24 10.63 -6.47
N VAL A 50 -11.05 10.02 -6.42
CA VAL A 50 -9.96 10.45 -5.53
C VAL A 50 -9.37 11.77 -6.04
N VAL A 51 -9.15 11.90 -7.35
CA VAL A 51 -8.72 13.18 -7.96
C VAL A 51 -9.70 14.30 -7.60
N SER A 52 -11.01 14.04 -7.75
CA SER A 52 -12.06 14.99 -7.38
C SER A 52 -11.96 15.43 -5.92
N SER A 53 -11.76 14.47 -5.02
CA SER A 53 -11.63 14.74 -3.58
C SER A 53 -10.35 15.54 -3.25
N VAL A 54 -9.24 15.27 -3.94
CA VAL A 54 -7.98 16.03 -3.78
C VAL A 54 -8.18 17.48 -4.26
N MET A 55 -8.78 17.67 -5.42
CA MET A 55 -9.01 19.01 -5.98
C MET A 55 -9.97 19.83 -5.10
N GLN A 56 -11.02 19.22 -4.56
CA GLN A 56 -11.91 19.86 -3.57
C GLN A 56 -11.14 20.28 -2.31
N ALA A 57 -10.28 19.40 -1.77
CA ALA A 57 -9.49 19.72 -0.60
C ALA A 57 -8.47 20.84 -0.88
N LEU A 58 -7.85 20.88 -2.08
CA LEU A 58 -6.97 21.98 -2.48
C LEU A 58 -7.73 23.30 -2.61
N ASN A 59 -8.91 23.29 -3.26
CA ASN A 59 -9.76 24.47 -3.38
C ASN A 59 -10.17 25.03 -2.02
N ALA A 60 -10.62 24.15 -1.11
CA ALA A 60 -11.00 24.53 0.25
C ALA A 60 -9.81 24.79 1.18
N GLN A 61 -8.58 24.55 0.72
CA GLN A 61 -7.36 24.58 1.53
C GLN A 61 -7.45 23.67 2.78
N ASP A 62 -8.16 22.54 2.65
CA ASP A 62 -8.43 21.59 3.73
C ASP A 62 -7.29 20.58 3.86
N LYS A 63 -6.31 20.92 4.70
CA LYS A 63 -5.15 20.08 4.98
C LYS A 63 -5.54 18.73 5.55
N ASP A 64 -6.50 18.71 6.48
CA ASP A 64 -6.90 17.48 7.17
C ASP A 64 -7.58 16.51 6.19
N GLN A 65 -8.34 17.03 5.23
CA GLN A 65 -8.90 16.22 4.16
C GLN A 65 -7.81 15.65 3.23
N LEU A 66 -6.78 16.42 2.87
CA LEU A 66 -5.64 15.87 2.11
C LEU A 66 -4.93 14.75 2.86
N VAL A 67 -4.72 14.91 4.18
CA VAL A 67 -4.12 13.87 5.03
C VAL A 67 -5.01 12.62 5.10
N LYS A 68 -6.34 12.78 5.20
CA LYS A 68 -7.30 11.65 5.19
C LYS A 68 -7.33 10.89 3.87
N LEU A 69 -7.10 11.57 2.76
CA LEU A 69 -7.02 10.94 1.43
C LEU A 69 -5.73 10.15 1.23
N ALA A 70 -4.73 10.38 2.08
CA ALA A 70 -3.45 9.69 2.01
C ALA A 70 -3.46 8.35 2.76
N GLN A 71 -2.48 7.50 2.45
CA GLN A 71 -2.25 6.30 3.25
C GLN A 71 -1.87 6.66 4.69
N PRO A 72 -2.26 5.85 5.68
CA PRO A 72 -1.56 5.86 6.96
C PRO A 72 -0.11 5.45 6.69
N GLY A 73 0.89 6.30 6.91
CA GLY A 73 2.26 5.79 6.72
C GLY A 73 3.45 6.74 6.74
N PRO A 74 3.42 7.97 6.19
CA PRO A 74 4.57 8.83 6.33
C PRO A 74 4.39 9.81 7.49
N GLN A 75 5.40 9.90 8.38
CA GLN A 75 5.51 10.97 9.38
C GLN A 75 5.47 12.37 8.76
N THR A 76 5.60 12.46 7.43
CA THR A 76 5.60 13.69 6.62
C THR A 76 4.25 14.01 5.96
N ALA A 77 3.18 13.23 6.22
CA ALA A 77 1.88 13.47 5.57
C ALA A 77 1.35 14.89 5.82
N ASP A 78 1.37 15.34 7.08
CA ASP A 78 0.98 16.71 7.45
C ASP A 78 1.83 17.78 6.76
N SER A 79 3.15 17.64 6.78
CA SER A 79 4.05 18.63 6.15
C SER A 79 3.87 18.68 4.64
N ASN A 80 3.66 17.53 4.00
CA ASN A 80 3.47 17.45 2.54
C ASN A 80 2.09 17.93 2.11
N ALA A 81 1.05 17.67 2.91
CA ALA A 81 -0.27 18.28 2.70
C ALA A 81 -0.20 19.81 2.80
N GLN A 82 0.55 20.34 3.78
CA GLN A 82 0.78 21.78 3.91
C GLN A 82 1.56 22.35 2.71
N LEU A 83 2.55 21.62 2.20
CA LEU A 83 3.29 22.01 0.99
C LEU A 83 2.36 22.03 -0.24
N MET A 84 1.52 21.01 -0.43
CA MET A 84 0.53 20.99 -1.50
C MET A 84 -0.43 22.19 -1.44
N ILE A 85 -0.91 22.56 -0.24
CA ILE A 85 -1.75 23.75 -0.06
C ILE A 85 -0.97 25.03 -0.35
N SER A 86 0.30 25.11 0.02
CA SER A 86 1.11 26.30 -0.28
C SER A 86 1.32 26.50 -1.78
N GLU A 87 1.32 25.42 -2.56
CA GLU A 87 1.56 25.45 -4.00
C GLU A 87 0.28 25.62 -4.82
N TRP A 88 -0.81 24.96 -4.40
CA TRP A 88 -2.05 24.87 -5.18
C TRP A 88 -3.32 25.14 -4.36
N GLY A 89 -3.19 25.74 -3.17
CA GLY A 89 -4.34 26.13 -2.37
C GLY A 89 -5.25 27.12 -3.12
N GLY A 90 -6.56 26.86 -3.10
CA GLY A 90 -7.56 27.72 -3.72
C GLY A 90 -7.67 27.60 -5.25
N VAL A 91 -6.99 26.64 -5.88
CA VAL A 91 -7.20 26.34 -7.30
C VAL A 91 -8.66 25.98 -7.58
N ASN A 92 -9.13 26.24 -8.80
CA ASN A 92 -10.49 25.82 -9.21
C ASN A 92 -10.59 24.28 -9.23
N ASP A 93 -11.66 23.75 -8.65
CA ASP A 93 -11.94 22.31 -8.53
C ASP A 93 -12.98 21.80 -9.54
N SER A 94 -13.29 22.60 -10.56
CA SER A 94 -14.28 22.25 -11.59
C SER A 94 -13.76 22.51 -13.00
N GLY A 95 -14.36 21.84 -13.99
CA GLY A 95 -14.07 22.07 -15.41
C GLY A 95 -12.68 21.60 -15.88
N TYR A 96 -11.94 20.86 -15.05
CA TYR A 96 -10.66 20.27 -15.42
C TYR A 96 -10.84 18.85 -15.99
N THR A 97 -9.78 18.31 -16.59
CA THR A 97 -9.68 16.90 -16.98
C THR A 97 -8.34 16.35 -16.50
N PRO A 98 -8.32 15.28 -15.67
CA PRO A 98 -7.07 14.69 -15.23
C PRO A 98 -6.36 13.94 -16.36
N VAL A 99 -5.04 14.05 -16.38
CA VAL A 99 -4.15 13.27 -17.25
C VAL A 99 -3.36 12.31 -16.38
N TYR A 100 -3.44 11.03 -16.69
CA TYR A 100 -2.76 9.96 -15.98
C TYR A 100 -1.49 9.53 -16.73
N SER A 101 -0.35 9.44 -16.02
CA SER A 101 0.86 8.83 -16.59
C SER A 101 0.75 7.31 -16.63
N SER A 102 1.16 6.71 -17.74
CA SER A 102 1.28 5.26 -17.92
C SER A 102 2.69 4.72 -17.67
N GLU A 103 3.65 5.57 -17.31
CA GLU A 103 5.07 5.20 -17.17
C GLU A 103 5.41 4.56 -15.82
N LEU A 104 4.46 4.54 -14.89
CA LEU A 104 4.66 4.03 -13.53
C LEU A 104 4.14 2.58 -13.37
N SER A 105 4.56 1.94 -12.28
CA SER A 105 4.03 0.64 -11.83
C SER A 105 2.49 0.67 -11.81
N PRO A 106 1.77 -0.43 -12.12
CA PRO A 106 0.30 -0.44 -12.13
C PRO A 106 -0.35 0.10 -10.85
N ASP A 107 0.33 -0.06 -9.71
CA ASP A 107 -0.16 0.37 -8.40
C ASP A 107 0.15 1.85 -8.07
N VAL A 108 0.79 2.59 -8.98
CA VAL A 108 1.09 4.01 -8.80
C VAL A 108 0.74 4.76 -10.09
N THR A 109 0.09 5.90 -9.98
CA THR A 109 -0.17 6.75 -11.15
C THR A 109 0.17 8.20 -10.80
N ALA A 110 0.92 8.86 -11.67
CA ALA A 110 1.02 10.31 -11.63
C ALA A 110 -0.25 10.89 -12.26
N VAL A 111 -0.69 12.00 -11.71
CA VAL A 111 -1.88 12.76 -12.10
C VAL A 111 -1.44 14.19 -12.38
N ARG A 112 -1.84 14.72 -13.53
CA ARG A 112 -1.73 16.14 -13.85
C ARG A 112 -3.12 16.71 -14.08
N VAL A 113 -3.40 17.86 -13.50
CA VAL A 113 -4.67 18.56 -13.65
C VAL A 113 -4.38 19.99 -14.10
N ASN A 114 -4.85 20.35 -15.30
CA ASN A 114 -4.83 21.73 -15.77
C ASN A 114 -6.08 22.43 -15.25
N THR A 115 -5.90 23.52 -14.51
CA THR A 115 -6.96 24.32 -13.90
C THR A 115 -6.55 25.79 -13.84
N THR A 116 -7.19 26.60 -12.99
CA THR A 116 -6.81 27.97 -12.70
C THR A 116 -6.50 28.19 -11.23
N ASP A 117 -5.59 29.11 -10.93
CA ASP A 117 -5.31 29.61 -9.58
C ASP A 117 -6.46 30.51 -9.05
N PRO A 118 -6.42 30.96 -7.78
CA PRO A 118 -7.45 31.86 -7.23
C PRO A 118 -7.60 33.20 -7.97
N SER A 119 -6.59 33.61 -8.73
CA SER A 119 -6.60 34.84 -9.53
C SER A 119 -7.12 34.61 -10.96
N GLY A 120 -7.46 33.37 -11.31
CA GLY A 120 -7.92 32.97 -12.64
C GLY A 120 -6.80 32.71 -13.66
N ASN A 121 -5.52 32.69 -13.24
CA ASN A 121 -4.42 32.35 -14.14
C ASN A 121 -4.33 30.84 -14.33
N PRO A 122 -3.88 30.34 -15.50
CA PRO A 122 -3.64 28.91 -15.70
C PRO A 122 -2.68 28.34 -14.65
N ALA A 123 -3.04 27.17 -14.10
CA ALA A 123 -2.25 26.43 -13.12
C ALA A 123 -2.22 24.94 -13.48
N GLU A 124 -1.12 24.27 -13.15
CA GLU A 124 -0.96 22.82 -13.32
C GLU A 124 -0.71 22.18 -11.95
N VAL A 125 -1.66 21.36 -11.51
CA VAL A 125 -1.57 20.59 -10.25
C VAL A 125 -1.00 19.22 -10.56
N LYS A 126 0.00 18.78 -9.78
CA LYS A 126 0.69 17.49 -9.97
C LYS A 126 0.74 16.69 -8.67
N PHE A 127 0.26 15.46 -8.71
CA PHE A 127 0.37 14.55 -7.59
C PHE A 127 0.37 13.10 -8.07
N SER A 128 0.62 12.16 -7.17
CA SER A 128 0.52 10.74 -7.45
C SER A 128 -0.51 10.07 -6.55
N LEU A 129 -1.15 9.05 -7.10
CA LEU A 129 -2.01 8.13 -6.35
C LEU A 129 -1.31 6.78 -6.25
N ARG A 130 -1.51 6.08 -5.14
CA ARG A 130 -1.06 4.71 -4.91
C ARG A 130 -2.26 3.82 -4.62
N TRP A 131 -2.32 2.68 -5.29
CA TRP A 131 -3.26 1.62 -4.98
C TRP A 131 -2.79 0.85 -3.76
N ASN A 132 -3.63 0.75 -2.74
CA ASN A 132 -3.40 -0.08 -1.57
C ASN A 132 -4.73 -0.39 -0.87
N ASP A 133 -4.80 -1.56 -0.24
CA ASP A 133 -5.99 -1.99 0.52
C ASP A 133 -7.30 -1.80 -0.27
N ASN A 134 -7.27 -2.14 -1.56
CA ASN A 134 -8.39 -2.04 -2.51
C ASN A 134 -8.89 -0.61 -2.79
N SER A 135 -8.05 0.40 -2.57
CA SER A 135 -8.39 1.81 -2.79
C SER A 135 -7.24 2.60 -3.40
N TRP A 136 -7.57 3.64 -4.16
CA TRP A 136 -6.60 4.65 -4.56
C TRP A 136 -6.45 5.67 -3.44
N LEU A 137 -5.22 5.96 -3.07
CA LEU A 137 -4.88 6.85 -1.97
C LEU A 137 -3.90 7.90 -2.47
N LEU A 138 -4.03 9.14 -1.98
CA LEU A 138 -3.08 10.20 -2.26
C LEU A 138 -1.70 9.82 -1.71
N ASN A 139 -0.68 9.88 -2.55
CA ASN A 139 0.68 9.65 -2.10
C ASN A 139 1.24 10.96 -1.53
N LEU A 140 1.32 11.10 -0.21
CA LEU A 140 1.99 12.21 0.47
C LEU A 140 3.42 11.85 0.93
N GLY A 141 4.09 10.92 0.23
CA GLY A 141 5.50 10.63 0.45
C GLY A 141 6.45 11.76 -0.03
N PRO A 142 7.77 11.57 0.08
CA PRO A 142 8.79 12.55 -0.35
C PRO A 142 8.61 13.03 -1.80
N ASP A 143 8.09 12.16 -2.66
CA ASP A 143 7.92 12.40 -4.10
C ASP A 143 6.43 12.50 -4.48
N PHE A 144 5.61 13.20 -3.68
CA PHE A 144 4.16 13.25 -3.89
C PHE A 144 3.76 13.73 -5.30
N ARG A 145 4.63 14.50 -5.98
CA ARG A 145 4.41 15.07 -7.31
C ARG A 145 4.37 14.05 -8.45
N GLY A 146 4.73 12.78 -8.18
CA GLY A 146 4.73 11.69 -9.16
C GLY A 146 6.00 11.62 -9.98
#